data_AF-A0A2T3A4H4-F1
#
_entry.id   AF-A0A2T3A4H4-F1
#
_cell.length_a   1.000
_cell.length_b   1.000
_cell.length_c   1.000
_cell.angle_alpha   90.00
_cell.angle_beta   90.00
_cell.angle_gamma   90.00
#
_symmetry.space_group_name_H-M   'P 1'
#
loop_
_entity.id
_entity.type
_entity.pdbx_description
1 polymer ?
#
loop_
_entity_poly.entity_id
_entity_poly.type
_entity_poly.pdbx_seq_one_letter_code
_entity_poly.pdbx_strand_id
1 'polypeptide(L)'
;MAALHRLAARSAKRLCLRPACTLPLRPTTSSNPSISSRAAASAAASFSTTGLRRYATPAETQGTVLIPVDETFSTPADPYRMKSLNSEENDIQTSADDSIHNRKVRHYTVNFGPQHPAAHGVLRLILELNGEEIVRADPHVGLLHRGTEKLCEYKTYLQALPYFDRLDYVSMMTNEQCFALAVEKLLNVEIPDRAKWIRTMFGEITRILNHLMSVLSHAMDVGALTPFLWGFEEREKLMEFYERVSGARLHAAYVRPGGVHQDIPVGLLDDIYQWATQFGDRIDETEEMLTDNRIWIDRLRGIGVVTAADALNLSFTGVMLRGSGVPWDIRKSSPYDAYDQVEFDVPVGVNGDCYDRYLCRMEEFRQSLRIIHQCLNKMPAGPVRVEDYKVSPPPRTAMKENMEALIHHFLLYTKGYAVPPGDTYSAIEAPKGEMGVYVVSDGSERPYRVHIRAPGFAHLGGFDAVCKGHLLADAVAVIGTMDLVFGMLSRPSFTPLFCRNANFSSRRGRQVERCGGIDCISKQNRYPAIQKNTAKLTYRFGVIHFVLWDVYQKWTDCDYFASA
;
A
#
# COMPACT_ATOMS: atom_id res chain seq x y z
N MET A 1 -15.70 23.95 -61.76
CA MET A 1 -14.44 24.51 -62.31
C MET A 1 -13.33 24.18 -61.32
N ALA A 2 -12.63 23.06 -61.55
CA ALA A 2 -11.25 23.01 -62.09
C ALA A 2 -10.22 23.49 -61.04
N ALA A 3 -9.55 22.60 -60.28
CA ALA A 3 -8.48 21.65 -60.66
C ALA A 3 -7.11 22.30 -60.88
N LEU A 4 -6.10 21.83 -60.12
CA LEU A 4 -4.65 21.68 -60.42
C LEU A 4 -4.00 21.12 -59.12
N HIS A 5 -3.71 19.82 -58.91
CA HIS A 5 -2.66 18.93 -59.50
C HIS A 5 -1.26 19.56 -59.49
N ARG A 6 -0.11 18.91 -59.18
CA ARG A 6 0.39 17.55 -58.88
C ARG A 6 1.83 17.79 -58.33
N LEU A 7 2.44 16.96 -57.49
CA LEU A 7 3.33 15.89 -57.97
C LEU A 7 3.71 14.95 -56.83
N ALA A 8 3.51 13.67 -57.11
CA ALA A 8 3.92 12.52 -56.32
C ALA A 8 5.34 12.07 -56.71
N ALA A 9 6.06 11.45 -55.78
CA ALA A 9 7.12 10.51 -56.10
C ALA A 9 7.00 9.26 -55.20
N ARG A 10 6.88 8.12 -55.88
CA ARG A 10 6.78 6.75 -55.36
C ARG A 10 8.17 6.14 -55.26
N SER A 11 8.42 5.27 -54.28
CA SER A 11 9.23 4.04 -54.46
C SER A 11 8.84 3.04 -53.36
N ALA A 12 8.06 2.00 -53.67
CA ALA A 12 8.40 0.73 -54.32
C ALA A 12 9.12 -0.27 -53.37
N LYS A 13 8.30 -1.14 -52.76
CA LYS A 13 8.68 -2.44 -52.18
C LYS A 13 9.30 -3.33 -53.27
N ARG A 14 10.44 -3.96 -52.99
CA ARG A 14 10.93 -5.15 -53.71
C ARG A 14 11.58 -6.14 -52.75
N LEU A 15 10.96 -7.32 -52.67
CA LEU A 15 11.61 -8.59 -52.38
C LEU A 15 12.71 -8.86 -53.42
N CYS A 16 13.80 -9.51 -53.00
CA CYS A 16 14.37 -10.71 -53.64
C CYS A 16 15.78 -11.03 -53.08
N LEU A 17 15.89 -12.24 -52.53
CA LEU A 17 16.88 -13.29 -52.84
C LEU A 17 18.39 -12.95 -52.79
N ARG A 18 19.08 -13.68 -51.90
CA ARG A 18 20.54 -13.91 -51.88
C ARG A 18 21.05 -14.53 -53.19
N PRO A 19 22.28 -14.19 -53.59
CA PRO A 19 23.18 -15.14 -54.22
C PRO A 19 24.52 -15.26 -53.46
N ALA A 20 25.17 -16.40 -53.65
CA ALA A 20 26.43 -16.81 -53.08
C ALA A 20 27.65 -16.41 -53.93
N CYS A 21 28.83 -16.63 -53.33
CA CYS A 21 30.09 -17.10 -53.91
C CYS A 21 31.33 -16.17 -54.00
N THR A 22 32.44 -16.79 -53.56
CA THR A 22 33.81 -16.84 -54.11
C THR A 22 34.93 -15.87 -53.62
N LEU A 23 35.96 -16.53 -53.05
CA LEU A 23 37.34 -16.17 -52.69
C LEU A 23 38.20 -15.64 -53.88
N PRO A 24 39.42 -15.06 -53.66
CA PRO A 24 40.72 -15.79 -53.47
C PRO A 24 41.68 -15.18 -52.39
N LEU A 25 42.42 -15.98 -51.58
CA LEU A 25 43.85 -16.42 -51.67
C LEU A 25 44.89 -15.26 -51.74
N ARG A 26 46.05 -15.15 -51.07
CA ARG A 26 47.03 -15.95 -50.26
C ARG A 26 48.12 -14.89 -49.79
N PRO A 27 49.35 -15.17 -49.24
CA PRO A 27 49.97 -16.35 -48.60
C PRO A 27 50.89 -16.11 -47.34
N THR A 28 51.08 -17.20 -46.55
CA THR A 28 52.35 -17.78 -45.97
C THR A 28 53.23 -17.01 -44.94
N THR A 29 53.93 -17.56 -43.94
CA THR A 29 54.20 -18.91 -43.34
C THR A 29 55.13 -18.68 -42.13
N SER A 30 54.98 -19.32 -40.97
CA SER A 30 55.71 -20.54 -40.49
C SER A 30 55.60 -20.50 -38.94
N SER A 31 55.51 -21.57 -38.15
CA SER A 31 55.99 -22.94 -38.26
C SER A 31 55.12 -23.91 -37.44
N ASN A 32 55.05 -25.15 -37.91
CA ASN A 32 54.41 -26.35 -37.35
C ASN A 32 55.55 -27.39 -37.12
N PRO A 33 55.41 -28.53 -36.41
CA PRO A 33 54.56 -29.61 -36.94
C PRO A 33 53.97 -30.67 -35.97
N SER A 34 52.85 -31.25 -36.47
CA SER A 34 52.44 -32.68 -36.51
C SER A 34 52.20 -33.45 -35.19
N ILE A 35 51.15 -34.30 -35.05
CA ILE A 35 50.80 -35.48 -35.87
C ILE A 35 49.27 -35.81 -35.77
N SER A 36 48.70 -36.13 -36.95
CA SER A 36 47.54 -36.97 -37.37
C SER A 36 46.62 -37.64 -36.31
N SER A 37 45.30 -37.86 -36.49
CA SER A 37 44.50 -38.15 -37.70
C SER A 37 42.98 -38.12 -37.39
N ARG A 38 42.17 -37.73 -38.39
CA ARG A 38 40.81 -38.21 -38.83
C ARG A 38 39.77 -38.63 -37.77
N ALA A 39 38.46 -38.45 -37.90
CA ALA A 39 37.51 -37.78 -38.79
C ALA A 39 36.13 -38.08 -38.17
N ALA A 40 35.17 -37.17 -38.29
CA ALA A 40 33.79 -37.36 -37.86
C ALA A 40 32.99 -38.24 -38.85
N ALA A 41 32.06 -39.07 -38.35
CA ALA A 41 30.62 -38.97 -38.64
C ALA A 41 29.79 -40.24 -38.26
N SER A 42 28.65 -39.95 -37.61
CA SER A 42 27.34 -40.64 -37.66
C SER A 42 27.20 -42.11 -37.26
N ALA A 43 26.43 -42.41 -36.20
CA ALA A 43 24.98 -42.66 -36.25
C ALA A 43 24.48 -43.45 -35.03
N ALA A 44 23.28 -43.07 -34.55
CA ALA A 44 22.26 -43.88 -33.85
C ALA A 44 22.40 -44.28 -32.36
N ALA A 45 21.26 -44.07 -31.66
CA ALA A 45 20.81 -44.58 -30.35
C ALA A 45 21.51 -44.01 -29.10
N SER A 46 20.81 -43.65 -28.02
CA SER A 46 19.97 -44.57 -27.25
C SER A 46 19.18 -43.88 -26.11
N PHE A 47 18.14 -44.59 -25.69
CA PHE A 47 17.10 -44.28 -24.71
C PHE A 47 17.57 -44.21 -23.24
N SER A 48 16.87 -43.38 -22.47
CA SER A 48 16.45 -43.52 -21.06
C SER A 48 17.12 -44.62 -20.20
N THR A 49 17.79 -44.22 -19.12
CA THR A 49 18.20 -45.10 -18.02
C THR A 49 17.63 -44.62 -16.67
N THR A 50 16.47 -45.16 -16.32
CA THR A 50 15.99 -45.29 -14.93
C THR A 50 16.82 -46.31 -14.15
N GLY A 51 17.19 -45.98 -12.92
CA GLY A 51 18.01 -46.81 -12.03
C GLY A 51 17.32 -48.11 -11.55
N LEU A 52 18.16 -49.14 -11.38
CA LEU A 52 17.87 -50.54 -11.09
C LEU A 52 17.12 -50.82 -9.77
N ARG A 53 16.08 -51.67 -9.84
CA ARG A 53 15.45 -52.38 -8.70
C ARG A 53 16.16 -53.74 -8.54
N ARG A 54 16.63 -54.07 -7.33
CA ARG A 54 17.30 -55.34 -7.01
C ARG A 54 16.32 -56.53 -7.09
N TYR A 55 16.77 -57.61 -7.74
CA TYR A 55 16.10 -58.91 -7.82
C TYR A 55 16.11 -59.64 -6.47
N ALA A 56 15.02 -60.35 -6.16
CA ALA A 56 14.91 -61.30 -5.05
C ALA A 56 15.41 -62.70 -5.47
N THR A 57 16.12 -63.38 -4.58
CA THR A 57 16.73 -64.71 -4.78
C THR A 57 15.72 -65.85 -4.59
N PRO A 58 15.86 -66.98 -5.32
CA PRO A 58 14.96 -68.12 -5.19
C PRO A 58 15.32 -68.98 -3.97
N ALA A 59 14.34 -69.30 -3.13
CA ALA A 59 14.47 -70.28 -2.03
C ALA A 59 13.92 -71.65 -2.46
N GLU A 60 14.48 -72.68 -1.81
CA GLU A 60 14.60 -74.08 -2.19
C GLU A 60 13.29 -74.87 -2.34
N THR A 61 13.32 -75.83 -3.26
CA THR A 61 12.28 -76.83 -3.57
C THR A 61 11.92 -77.70 -2.36
N GLN A 62 10.72 -77.52 -1.81
CA GLN A 62 10.06 -78.49 -0.94
C GLN A 62 9.08 -79.33 -1.78
N GLY A 63 9.27 -80.66 -1.75
CA GLY A 63 8.47 -81.63 -2.49
C GLY A 63 7.01 -81.64 -2.04
N THR A 64 6.09 -81.79 -3.00
CA THR A 64 4.65 -81.81 -2.76
C THR A 64 4.20 -83.14 -2.17
N VAL A 65 3.55 -83.10 -1.00
CA VAL A 65 2.81 -84.23 -0.42
C VAL A 65 1.36 -84.13 -0.88
N LEU A 66 0.82 -85.19 -1.48
CA LEU A 66 -0.58 -85.24 -1.92
C LEU A 66 -1.50 -85.49 -0.73
N ILE A 67 -2.43 -84.56 -0.48
CA ILE A 67 -3.51 -84.68 0.50
C ILE A 67 -4.74 -85.18 -0.25
N PRO A 68 -5.41 -86.27 0.19
CA PRO A 68 -6.63 -86.73 -0.43
C PRO A 68 -7.78 -85.74 -0.17
N VAL A 69 -8.60 -85.49 -1.19
CA VAL A 69 -9.71 -84.52 -1.14
C VAL A 69 -11.04 -85.25 -1.30
N ASP A 70 -12.05 -84.87 -0.50
CA ASP A 70 -13.44 -85.32 -0.68
C ASP A 70 -14.07 -84.69 -1.94
N GLU A 71 -15.13 -85.33 -2.48
CA GLU A 71 -15.77 -85.00 -3.78
C GLU A 71 -16.30 -83.56 -3.93
N THR A 72 -16.27 -82.74 -2.87
CA THR A 72 -16.73 -81.34 -2.87
C THR A 72 -15.63 -80.29 -2.69
N PHE A 73 -14.34 -80.69 -2.64
CA PHE A 73 -13.18 -79.77 -2.67
C PHE A 73 -13.21 -78.57 -1.68
N SER A 74 -13.82 -78.70 -0.49
CA SER A 74 -13.76 -77.66 0.55
C SER A 74 -12.59 -77.87 1.52
N THR A 75 -11.69 -76.89 1.64
CA THR A 75 -10.61 -76.88 2.64
C THR A 75 -11.14 -76.58 4.07
N PRO A 76 -10.66 -77.30 5.11
CA PRO A 76 -10.96 -76.94 6.50
C PRO A 76 -10.20 -75.66 6.90
N ALA A 77 -10.98 -74.61 7.19
CA ALA A 77 -10.64 -73.37 7.88
C ALA A 77 -9.16 -72.92 7.89
N ASP A 78 -8.77 -72.16 6.87
CA ASP A 78 -7.57 -71.31 6.93
C ASP A 78 -7.81 -70.09 7.85
N PRO A 79 -6.95 -69.83 8.85
CA PRO A 79 -7.09 -68.72 9.80
C PRO A 79 -6.78 -67.34 9.20
N TYR A 80 -6.37 -67.29 7.93
CA TYR A 80 -6.10 -66.04 7.19
C TYR A 80 -7.18 -65.81 6.14
N ARG A 81 -8.37 -65.41 6.60
CA ARG A 81 -9.50 -65.09 5.73
C ARG A 81 -9.30 -63.73 5.06
N MET A 82 -8.78 -63.74 3.83
CA MET A 82 -9.03 -62.68 2.85
C MET A 82 -10.40 -62.98 2.22
N LYS A 83 -11.43 -62.19 2.53
CA LYS A 83 -12.73 -62.30 1.85
C LYS A 83 -12.59 -61.77 0.43
N SER A 84 -12.83 -62.63 -0.56
CA SER A 84 -13.06 -62.24 -1.95
C SER A 84 -14.36 -61.44 -2.05
N LEU A 85 -14.23 -60.24 -2.60
CA LEU A 85 -15.30 -59.45 -3.22
C LEU A 85 -16.04 -60.34 -4.22
N ASN A 86 -17.37 -60.23 -4.30
CA ASN A 86 -18.24 -60.61 -5.44
C ASN A 86 -19.73 -60.76 -5.03
N SER A 87 -20.12 -60.38 -3.81
CA SER A 87 -21.54 -60.29 -3.40
C SER A 87 -21.95 -58.91 -2.88
N GLU A 88 -21.08 -57.91 -3.05
CA GLU A 88 -21.33 -56.51 -2.68
C GLU A 88 -21.36 -55.58 -3.92
N GLU A 89 -21.27 -56.11 -5.15
CA GLU A 89 -21.13 -55.25 -6.35
C GLU A 89 -22.38 -54.45 -6.69
N ASN A 90 -23.58 -54.87 -6.24
CA ASN A 90 -24.81 -54.12 -6.51
C ASN A 90 -25.15 -53.07 -5.43
N ASP A 91 -24.65 -53.23 -4.20
CA ASP A 91 -24.82 -52.23 -3.13
C ASP A 91 -23.64 -51.25 -3.04
N ILE A 92 -22.45 -51.62 -3.54
CA ILE A 92 -21.29 -50.73 -3.57
C ILE A 92 -21.43 -49.65 -4.66
N GLN A 93 -22.08 -49.94 -5.80
CA GLN A 93 -22.19 -48.97 -6.90
C GLN A 93 -22.99 -47.71 -6.52
N THR A 94 -23.97 -47.80 -5.62
CA THR A 94 -24.67 -46.61 -5.11
C THR A 94 -23.87 -45.85 -4.06
N SER A 95 -23.02 -46.52 -3.28
CA SER A 95 -22.18 -45.88 -2.25
C SER A 95 -20.89 -45.23 -2.78
N ALA A 96 -20.39 -45.66 -3.94
CA ALA A 96 -19.17 -45.13 -4.55
C ALA A 96 -19.40 -43.75 -5.17
N ASP A 97 -20.55 -43.52 -5.80
CA ASP A 97 -20.90 -42.23 -6.42
C ASP A 97 -21.18 -41.15 -5.35
N ASP A 98 -21.81 -41.52 -4.23
CA ASP A 98 -22.01 -40.62 -3.07
C ASP A 98 -20.71 -40.27 -2.33
N SER A 99 -19.65 -41.06 -2.50
CA SER A 99 -18.36 -40.86 -1.80
C SER A 99 -17.48 -39.76 -2.41
N ILE A 100 -17.67 -39.46 -3.70
CA ILE A 100 -16.95 -38.38 -4.39
C ILE A 100 -17.59 -37.03 -4.09
N HIS A 101 -18.92 -36.97 -3.99
CA HIS A 101 -19.68 -35.74 -3.74
C HIS A 101 -19.46 -35.11 -2.37
N ASN A 102 -19.02 -35.87 -1.35
CA ASN A 102 -18.87 -35.40 0.03
C ASN A 102 -17.40 -35.24 0.53
N ARG A 103 -16.40 -35.27 -0.35
CA ARG A 103 -15.02 -34.99 0.07
C ARG A 103 -14.82 -33.48 0.28
N LYS A 104 -14.48 -33.08 1.52
CA LYS A 104 -14.00 -31.72 1.82
C LYS A 104 -12.82 -31.40 0.91
N VAL A 105 -13.01 -30.46 0.00
CA VAL A 105 -11.97 -29.95 -0.89
C VAL A 105 -10.85 -29.37 -0.04
N ARG A 106 -9.62 -29.86 -0.22
CA ARG A 106 -8.45 -29.34 0.49
C ARG A 106 -7.98 -28.09 -0.23
N HIS A 107 -8.14 -26.94 0.41
CA HIS A 107 -7.59 -25.69 -0.09
C HIS A 107 -6.06 -25.69 -0.01
N TYR A 108 -5.42 -25.12 -1.03
CA TYR A 108 -3.97 -24.94 -1.06
C TYR A 108 -3.64 -23.53 -0.54
N THR A 109 -2.81 -23.44 0.48
CA THR A 109 -2.38 -22.16 1.06
C THR A 109 -1.12 -21.66 0.37
N VAL A 110 -1.20 -20.52 -0.31
CA VAL A 110 -0.05 -19.83 -0.90
C VAL A 110 0.30 -18.61 -0.06
N ASN A 111 1.58 -18.49 0.29
CA ASN A 111 2.10 -17.30 0.95
C ASN A 111 2.68 -16.36 -0.10
N PHE A 112 1.99 -15.26 -0.35
CA PHE A 112 2.57 -14.11 -1.02
C PHE A 112 3.53 -13.43 -0.03
N GLY A 113 4.82 -13.64 -0.25
CA GLY A 113 5.86 -13.21 0.67
C GLY A 113 6.08 -11.69 0.67
N PRO A 114 6.72 -11.15 1.72
CA PRO A 114 7.12 -9.74 1.77
C PRO A 114 8.04 -9.32 0.62
N GLN A 115 8.82 -10.26 0.08
CA GLN A 115 9.68 -10.05 -1.07
C GLN A 115 8.91 -10.40 -2.35
N HIS A 116 8.06 -9.49 -2.83
CA HIS A 116 7.36 -9.63 -4.09
C HIS A 116 7.18 -8.26 -4.77
N PRO A 117 7.42 -8.11 -6.08
CA PRO A 117 7.33 -6.82 -6.78
C PRO A 117 5.94 -6.16 -6.63
N ALA A 118 4.86 -6.92 -6.85
CA ALA A 118 3.49 -6.44 -6.70
C ALA A 118 3.02 -6.22 -5.24
N ALA A 119 3.86 -6.51 -4.23
CA ALA A 119 3.56 -6.17 -2.84
C ALA A 119 3.91 -4.71 -2.50
N HIS A 120 4.35 -3.90 -3.49
CA HIS A 120 4.72 -2.48 -3.41
C HIS A 120 5.16 -2.02 -2.00
N GLY A 121 6.24 -2.63 -1.52
CA GLY A 121 6.70 -2.50 -0.15
C GLY A 121 6.74 -3.86 0.54
N VAL A 122 6.08 -3.98 1.69
CA VAL A 122 6.23 -5.14 2.57
C VAL A 122 4.86 -5.61 3.02
N LEU A 123 4.29 -6.55 2.26
CA LEU A 123 3.00 -7.18 2.54
C LEU A 123 3.15 -8.70 2.53
N ARG A 124 2.56 -9.36 3.52
CA ARG A 124 2.43 -10.82 3.53
C ARG A 124 0.96 -11.18 3.37
N LEU A 125 0.57 -11.74 2.22
CA LEU A 125 -0.79 -12.24 2.01
C LEU A 125 -0.77 -13.77 2.11
N ILE A 126 -1.61 -14.33 2.98
CA ILE A 126 -1.87 -15.77 2.99
C ILE A 126 -3.17 -15.99 2.21
N LEU A 127 -3.07 -16.64 1.06
CA LEU A 127 -4.21 -16.92 0.19
C LEU A 127 -4.57 -18.40 0.29
N GLU A 128 -5.84 -18.70 0.55
CA GLU A 128 -6.40 -20.03 0.42
C GLU A 128 -7.03 -20.16 -0.97
N LEU A 129 -6.45 -21.01 -1.79
CA LEU A 129 -6.85 -21.22 -3.18
C LEU A 129 -7.61 -22.54 -3.34
N ASN A 130 -8.61 -22.52 -4.21
CA ASN A 130 -9.22 -23.71 -4.79
C ASN A 130 -8.87 -23.76 -6.28
N GLY A 131 -7.83 -24.49 -6.63
CA GLY A 131 -7.23 -24.37 -7.97
C GLY A 131 -6.58 -23.00 -8.13
N GLU A 132 -7.14 -22.15 -9.00
CA GLU A 132 -6.69 -20.77 -9.23
C GLU A 132 -7.55 -19.71 -8.55
N GLU A 133 -8.75 -20.09 -8.09
CA GLU A 133 -9.71 -19.18 -7.46
C GLU A 133 -9.39 -18.94 -5.98
N ILE A 134 -9.48 -17.68 -5.55
CA ILE A 134 -9.26 -17.27 -4.17
C ILE A 134 -10.55 -17.49 -3.36
N VAL A 135 -10.45 -18.32 -2.32
CA VAL A 135 -11.54 -18.58 -1.36
C VAL A 135 -11.44 -17.66 -0.16
N ARG A 136 -10.23 -17.44 0.34
CA ARG A 136 -9.94 -16.55 1.48
C ARG A 136 -8.60 -15.85 1.29
N ALA A 137 -8.54 -14.58 1.64
CA ALA A 137 -7.31 -13.81 1.66
C ALA A 137 -7.09 -13.19 3.05
N ASP A 138 -5.99 -13.58 3.70
CA ASP A 138 -5.62 -13.09 5.02
C ASP A 138 -4.38 -12.15 4.91
N PRO A 139 -4.57 -10.82 4.85
CA PRO A 139 -3.46 -9.86 4.80
C PRO A 139 -2.81 -9.68 6.18
N HIS A 140 -1.56 -10.14 6.32
CA HIS A 140 -0.74 -9.88 7.50
C HIS A 140 0.02 -8.56 7.34
N VAL A 141 -0.39 -7.56 8.13
CA VAL A 141 0.26 -6.24 8.24
C VAL A 141 1.08 -6.11 9.51
N GLY A 142 1.86 -5.01 9.59
CA GLY A 142 2.65 -4.66 10.79
C GLY A 142 4.16 -4.78 10.62
N LEU A 143 4.64 -5.27 9.47
CA LEU A 143 6.07 -5.39 9.17
C LEU A 143 6.80 -4.03 9.13
N LEU A 144 6.07 -2.95 8.83
CA LEU A 144 6.58 -1.57 8.83
C LEU A 144 6.09 -0.75 10.05
N HIS A 145 5.56 -1.41 11.09
CA HIS A 145 5.07 -0.71 12.28
C HIS A 145 6.22 -0.09 13.07
N ARG A 146 6.16 1.23 13.28
CA ARG A 146 7.21 2.00 13.97
C ARG A 146 6.74 2.67 15.26
N GLY A 147 5.53 2.39 15.72
CA GLY A 147 4.97 3.02 16.92
C GLY A 147 4.84 4.55 16.80
N THR A 148 4.53 5.09 15.62
CA THR A 148 4.54 6.54 15.35
C THR A 148 3.57 7.33 16.25
N GLU A 149 2.36 6.82 16.48
CA GLU A 149 1.38 7.45 17.38
C GLU A 149 1.95 7.59 18.80
N LYS A 150 2.65 6.56 19.28
CA LYS A 150 3.29 6.57 20.59
C LYS A 150 4.45 7.56 20.66
N LEU A 151 5.23 7.68 19.58
CA LEU A 151 6.30 8.69 19.50
C LEU A 151 5.73 10.10 19.50
N CYS A 152 4.57 10.34 18.87
CA CYS A 152 3.92 11.65 18.87
C CYS A 152 3.55 12.11 20.29
N GLU A 153 3.09 11.21 21.17
CA GLU A 153 2.76 11.54 22.58
C GLU A 153 3.95 12.11 23.37
N TYR A 154 5.18 11.78 22.99
CA TYR A 154 6.39 12.26 23.67
C TYR A 154 7.00 13.52 23.04
N LYS A 155 6.43 14.02 21.94
CA LYS A 155 6.95 15.15 21.16
C LYS A 155 5.98 16.32 21.20
N THR A 156 6.47 17.52 20.96
CA THR A 156 5.60 18.71 20.83
C THR A 156 4.89 18.70 19.48
N TYR A 157 3.82 19.48 19.31
CA TYR A 157 3.07 19.53 18.04
C TYR A 157 3.96 19.81 16.82
N LEU A 158 4.89 20.76 16.93
CA LEU A 158 5.83 21.07 15.83
C LEU A 158 6.82 19.92 15.57
N GLN A 159 7.29 19.24 16.61
CA GLN A 159 8.20 18.09 16.46
C GLN A 159 7.48 16.83 15.98
N ALA A 160 6.17 16.71 16.22
CA ALA A 160 5.35 15.60 15.78
C ALA A 160 5.01 15.69 14.28
N LEU A 161 5.02 16.90 13.72
CA LEU A 161 4.65 17.16 12.32
C LEU A 161 5.37 16.28 11.29
N PRO A 162 6.70 16.10 11.31
CA PRO A 162 7.40 15.29 10.31
C PRO A 162 7.06 13.80 10.36
N TYR A 163 6.38 13.32 11.41
CA TYR A 163 5.86 11.96 11.38
C TYR A 163 4.78 11.80 10.32
N PHE A 164 3.96 12.84 10.09
CA PHE A 164 2.85 12.80 9.13
C PHE A 164 3.33 12.70 7.68
N ASP A 165 4.41 13.40 7.31
CA ASP A 165 5.03 13.34 5.98
C ASP A 165 5.53 11.93 5.64
N ARG A 166 5.86 11.15 6.68
CA ARG A 166 6.46 9.81 6.56
C ARG A 166 5.43 8.68 6.64
N LEU A 167 4.15 9.00 6.85
CA LEU A 167 3.06 8.03 6.91
C LEU A 167 2.72 7.54 5.51
N ASP A 168 2.13 8.41 4.69
CA ASP A 168 2.08 8.22 3.25
C ASP A 168 3.17 9.07 2.62
N TYR A 169 4.29 8.41 2.34
CA TYR A 169 5.47 9.04 1.77
C TYR A 169 5.30 9.44 0.30
N VAL A 170 4.13 9.20 -0.30
CA VAL A 170 3.80 9.67 -1.64
C VAL A 170 2.99 10.98 -1.57
N SER A 171 2.16 11.15 -0.53
CA SER A 171 1.31 12.33 -0.35
C SER A 171 1.66 13.15 0.90
N MET A 172 2.86 13.74 0.90
CA MET A 172 3.47 14.37 2.07
C MET A 172 2.68 15.60 2.55
N MET A 173 2.42 16.58 1.67
CA MET A 173 1.79 17.85 2.05
C MET A 173 0.33 17.67 2.50
N THR A 174 -0.40 16.71 1.93
CA THR A 174 -1.76 16.41 2.37
C THR A 174 -1.77 15.83 3.78
N ASN A 175 -0.82 14.97 4.14
CA ASN A 175 -0.72 14.46 5.50
C ASN A 175 -0.39 15.59 6.50
N GLU A 176 0.54 16.47 6.14
CA GLU A 176 0.87 17.68 6.92
C GLU A 176 -0.36 18.57 7.09
N GLN A 177 -1.11 18.79 6.02
CA GLN A 177 -2.34 19.59 6.01
C GLN A 177 -3.43 19.00 6.91
N CYS A 178 -3.62 17.68 6.91
CA CYS A 178 -4.58 17.03 7.80
C CYS A 178 -4.25 17.29 9.27
N PHE A 179 -2.98 17.17 9.64
CA PHE A 179 -2.52 17.44 11.00
C PHE A 179 -2.58 18.94 11.35
N ALA A 180 -2.18 19.81 10.42
CA ALA A 180 -2.25 21.26 10.61
C ALA A 180 -3.69 21.72 10.87
N LEU A 181 -4.66 21.24 10.08
CA LEU A 181 -6.07 21.57 10.26
C LEU A 181 -6.63 21.04 11.59
N ALA A 182 -6.18 19.88 12.07
CA ALA A 182 -6.56 19.36 13.39
C ALA A 182 -6.13 20.31 14.51
N VAL A 183 -4.86 20.73 14.47
CA VAL A 183 -4.25 21.60 15.47
C VAL A 183 -4.82 23.02 15.38
N GLU A 184 -5.07 23.53 14.18
CA GLU A 184 -5.68 24.85 13.94
C GLU A 184 -7.12 24.91 14.47
N LYS A 185 -7.89 23.83 14.31
CA LYS A 185 -9.22 23.70 14.91
C LYS A 185 -9.19 23.68 16.44
N LEU A 186 -8.20 23.03 17.05
CA LEU A 186 -8.02 23.07 18.52
C LEU A 186 -7.57 24.44 19.03
N LEU A 187 -6.72 25.13 18.26
CA LEU A 187 -6.21 26.47 18.61
C LEU A 187 -7.24 27.59 18.35
N ASN A 188 -8.30 27.33 17.57
CA ASN A 188 -9.26 28.33 17.10
C ASN A 188 -8.59 29.53 16.42
N VAL A 189 -7.65 29.24 15.52
CA VAL A 189 -6.89 30.25 14.78
C VAL A 189 -7.27 30.20 13.30
N GLU A 190 -7.57 31.37 12.73
CA GLU A 190 -7.78 31.51 11.29
C GLU A 190 -6.47 31.81 10.56
N ILE A 191 -6.31 31.16 9.41
CA ILE A 191 -5.10 31.21 8.58
C ILE A 191 -5.27 32.34 7.57
N PRO A 192 -4.20 33.07 7.21
CA PRO A 192 -4.27 34.07 6.15
C PRO A 192 -4.61 33.45 4.79
N ASP A 193 -5.31 34.21 3.95
CA ASP A 193 -5.84 33.71 2.69
C ASP A 193 -4.75 33.23 1.74
N ARG A 194 -3.62 33.95 1.64
CA ARG A 194 -2.48 33.51 0.81
C ARG A 194 -2.01 32.11 1.19
N ALA A 195 -1.94 31.78 2.47
CA ALA A 195 -1.52 30.45 2.90
C ALA A 195 -2.56 29.37 2.56
N LYS A 196 -3.86 29.68 2.59
CA LYS A 196 -4.91 28.76 2.12
C LYS A 196 -4.73 28.43 0.64
N TRP A 197 -4.49 29.44 -0.21
CA TRP A 197 -4.24 29.26 -1.65
C TRP A 197 -2.95 28.49 -1.96
N ILE A 198 -1.88 28.74 -1.19
CA ILE A 198 -0.64 27.97 -1.30
C ILE A 198 -0.89 26.49 -0.95
N ARG A 199 -1.60 26.23 0.17
CA ARG A 199 -1.94 24.87 0.59
C ARG A 199 -2.82 24.14 -0.42
N THR A 200 -3.83 24.79 -1.00
CA THR A 200 -4.68 24.16 -2.02
C THR A 200 -3.88 23.84 -3.28
N MET A 201 -3.01 24.75 -3.75
CA MET A 201 -2.14 24.51 -4.90
C MET A 201 -1.19 23.33 -4.67
N PHE A 202 -0.44 23.30 -3.56
CA PHE A 202 0.45 22.18 -3.25
C PHE A 202 -0.30 20.89 -2.89
N GLY A 203 -1.52 20.98 -2.36
CA GLY A 203 -2.41 19.85 -2.15
C GLY A 203 -2.77 19.16 -3.47
N GLU A 204 -3.08 19.93 -4.51
CA GLU A 204 -3.37 19.39 -5.85
C GLU A 204 -2.11 18.93 -6.59
N ILE A 205 -0.96 19.59 -6.43
CA ILE A 205 0.33 19.05 -6.93
C ILE A 205 0.63 17.69 -6.25
N THR A 206 0.39 17.59 -4.94
CA THR A 206 0.53 16.32 -4.20
C THR A 206 -0.43 15.25 -4.73
N ARG A 207 -1.64 15.66 -5.12
CA ARG A 207 -2.63 14.76 -5.73
C ARG A 207 -2.14 14.20 -7.06
N ILE A 208 -1.58 15.05 -7.92
CA ILE A 208 -0.96 14.62 -9.17
C ILE A 208 0.23 13.69 -8.90
N LEU A 209 1.13 14.04 -7.97
CA LEU A 209 2.25 13.18 -7.57
C LEU A 209 1.79 11.77 -7.12
N ASN A 210 0.68 11.70 -6.39
CA ASN A 210 0.17 10.43 -5.88
C ASN A 210 -0.55 9.61 -6.96
N HIS A 211 -1.42 10.22 -7.77
CA HIS A 211 -2.05 9.51 -8.87
C HIS A 211 -1.03 9.05 -9.91
N LEU A 212 0.05 9.81 -10.15
CA LEU A 212 1.17 9.35 -11.01
C LEU A 212 1.77 8.08 -10.41
N MET A 213 2.12 8.07 -9.12
CA MET A 213 2.63 6.85 -8.50
C MET A 213 1.63 5.68 -8.57
N SER A 214 0.37 5.94 -8.24
CA SER A 214 -0.70 4.92 -8.16
C SER A 214 -0.99 4.27 -9.52
N VAL A 215 -1.33 5.08 -10.53
CA VAL A 215 -1.70 4.60 -11.86
C VAL A 215 -0.53 3.90 -12.54
N LEU A 216 0.67 4.46 -12.43
CA LEU A 216 1.84 3.92 -13.10
C LEU A 216 2.36 2.64 -12.46
N SER A 217 2.35 2.57 -11.13
CA SER A 217 2.76 1.34 -10.45
C SER A 217 1.74 0.23 -10.66
N HIS A 218 0.45 0.58 -10.68
CA HIS A 218 -0.61 -0.35 -11.08
C HIS A 218 -0.43 -0.84 -12.52
N ALA A 219 -0.07 0.04 -13.45
CA ALA A 219 0.24 -0.33 -14.83
C ALA A 219 1.43 -1.30 -14.89
N MET A 220 2.50 -1.03 -14.14
CA MET A 220 3.66 -1.92 -14.03
C MET A 220 3.29 -3.31 -13.49
N ASP A 221 2.48 -3.36 -12.43
CA ASP A 221 2.07 -4.61 -11.79
C ASP A 221 1.23 -5.51 -12.70
N VAL A 222 0.42 -4.91 -13.58
CA VAL A 222 -0.33 -5.64 -14.62
C VAL A 222 0.58 -6.01 -15.81
N GLY A 223 1.66 -5.24 -16.06
CA GLY A 223 2.72 -5.57 -17.02
C GLY A 223 3.13 -4.46 -17.99
N ALA A 224 2.52 -3.27 -17.91
CA ALA A 224 2.85 -2.12 -18.77
C ALA A 224 3.98 -1.28 -18.16
N LEU A 225 5.19 -1.40 -18.72
CA LEU A 225 6.40 -0.77 -18.18
C LEU A 225 6.66 0.66 -18.69
N THR A 226 6.20 1.01 -19.90
CA THR A 226 6.54 2.29 -20.53
C THR A 226 5.90 3.52 -19.87
N PRO A 227 4.61 3.51 -19.46
CA PRO A 227 4.01 4.70 -18.85
C PRO A 227 4.70 5.05 -17.53
N PHE A 228 5.21 4.06 -16.81
CA PHE A 228 5.89 4.25 -15.55
C PHE A 228 7.14 5.13 -15.67
N LEU A 229 7.94 4.93 -16.71
CA LEU A 229 9.13 5.74 -16.94
C LEU A 229 8.76 7.16 -17.37
N TRP A 230 7.74 7.33 -18.21
CA TRP A 230 7.28 8.65 -18.65
C TRP A 230 6.74 9.49 -17.49
N GLY A 231 5.85 8.92 -16.67
CA GLY A 231 5.28 9.68 -15.57
C GLY A 231 6.26 9.93 -14.42
N PHE A 232 7.34 9.16 -14.28
CA PHE A 232 8.43 9.49 -13.35
C PHE A 232 9.29 10.67 -13.77
N GLU A 233 9.40 10.96 -15.07
CA GLU A 233 10.00 12.22 -15.52
C GLU A 233 9.16 13.42 -15.03
N GLU A 234 7.85 13.37 -15.20
CA GLU A 234 6.95 14.42 -14.71
C GLU A 234 6.94 14.52 -13.19
N ARG A 235 7.03 13.37 -12.51
CA ARG A 235 7.15 13.31 -11.05
C ARG A 235 8.43 13.98 -10.56
N GLU A 236 9.53 13.86 -11.30
CA GLU A 236 10.81 14.51 -10.97
C GLU A 236 10.71 16.04 -11.06
N LYS A 237 10.07 16.56 -12.13
CA LYS A 237 9.80 18.00 -12.29
C LYS A 237 8.98 18.55 -11.11
N LEU A 238 7.98 17.80 -10.65
CA LEU A 238 7.20 18.17 -9.47
C LEU A 238 8.01 18.12 -8.16
N MET A 239 8.97 17.21 -8.02
CA MET A 239 9.88 17.19 -6.87
C MET A 239 10.83 18.38 -6.85
N GLU A 240 11.23 18.91 -8.01
CA GLU A 240 12.00 20.15 -8.09
C GLU A 240 11.22 21.33 -7.47
N PHE A 241 9.90 21.40 -7.70
CA PHE A 241 9.06 22.42 -7.05
C PHE A 241 9.05 22.26 -5.52
N TYR A 242 9.08 21.03 -5.01
CA TYR A 242 9.11 20.76 -3.56
C TYR A 242 10.45 21.19 -2.97
N GLU A 243 11.53 20.89 -3.69
CA GLU A 243 12.88 21.27 -3.33
C GLU A 243 13.05 22.79 -3.30
N ARG A 244 12.54 23.52 -4.30
CA ARG A 244 12.62 24.98 -4.34
C ARG A 244 11.87 25.67 -3.20
N VAL A 245 10.78 25.06 -2.73
CA VAL A 245 9.89 25.64 -1.72
C VAL A 245 10.33 25.29 -0.29
N SER A 246 10.78 24.05 -0.07
CA SER A 246 11.09 23.53 1.26
C SER A 246 12.58 23.24 1.50
N GLY A 247 13.37 23.10 0.43
CA GLY A 247 14.74 22.60 0.46
C GLY A 247 14.85 21.06 0.45
N ALA A 248 13.72 20.33 0.45
CA ALA A 248 13.70 18.88 0.41
C ALA A 248 12.80 18.38 -0.73
N ARG A 249 13.22 17.27 -1.36
CA ARG A 249 12.51 16.69 -2.52
C ARG A 249 11.25 15.91 -2.16
N LEU A 250 11.21 15.28 -0.98
CA LEU A 250 10.08 14.46 -0.53
C LEU A 250 9.47 14.99 0.78
N HIS A 251 10.18 14.81 1.90
CA HIS A 251 9.69 15.21 3.22
C HIS A 251 9.95 16.71 3.43
N ALA A 252 8.92 17.53 3.21
CA ALA A 252 9.04 18.98 3.13
C ALA A 252 8.85 19.69 4.48
N ALA A 253 8.02 19.16 5.40
CA ALA A 253 7.65 19.81 6.65
C ALA A 253 7.28 21.31 6.46
N TYR A 254 6.53 21.58 5.39
CA TYR A 254 6.26 22.90 4.83
C TYR A 254 4.92 23.45 5.29
N VAL A 255 3.88 22.63 5.25
CA VAL A 255 2.56 22.96 5.79
C VAL A 255 2.64 22.76 7.30
N ARG A 256 2.43 23.83 8.07
CA ARG A 256 2.55 23.80 9.53
C ARG A 256 1.29 24.35 10.19
N PRO A 257 0.95 23.95 11.43
CA PRO A 257 -0.09 24.62 12.19
C PRO A 257 0.19 26.13 12.26
N GLY A 258 -0.78 26.94 11.80
CA GLY A 258 -0.65 28.38 11.64
C GLY A 258 -0.27 28.84 10.22
N GLY A 259 -0.55 28.03 9.19
CA GLY A 259 -0.32 28.35 7.77
C GLY A 259 0.83 27.56 7.13
N VAL A 260 1.80 28.27 6.58
CA VAL A 260 2.88 27.67 5.81
C VAL A 260 4.23 28.15 6.35
N HIS A 261 5.31 27.37 6.19
CA HIS A 261 6.59 27.71 6.82
C HIS A 261 7.27 28.93 6.18
N GLN A 262 7.36 28.96 4.85
CA GLN A 262 8.04 29.98 4.06
C GLN A 262 7.19 30.35 2.83
N ASP A 263 7.32 31.58 2.33
CA ASP A 263 6.64 31.98 1.09
C ASP A 263 7.27 31.30 -0.12
N ILE A 264 6.54 31.28 -1.23
CA ILE A 264 6.99 30.76 -2.51
C ILE A 264 8.17 31.61 -3.03
N PRO A 265 9.26 30.99 -3.53
CA PRO A 265 10.36 31.73 -4.13
C PRO A 265 9.94 32.42 -5.43
N VAL A 266 10.61 33.53 -5.76
CA VAL A 266 10.33 34.32 -6.97
C VAL A 266 10.52 33.45 -8.22
N GLY A 267 9.60 33.57 -9.18
CA GLY A 267 9.61 32.84 -10.45
C GLY A 267 8.96 31.45 -10.44
N LEU A 268 8.68 30.86 -9.27
CA LEU A 268 8.12 29.51 -9.22
C LEU A 268 6.71 29.40 -9.84
N LEU A 269 5.88 30.44 -9.71
CA LEU A 269 4.52 30.43 -10.27
C LEU A 269 4.54 30.32 -11.80
N ASP A 270 5.50 30.97 -12.45
CA ASP A 270 5.67 30.92 -13.91
C ASP A 270 6.15 29.53 -14.35
N ASP A 271 7.03 28.90 -13.58
CA ASP A 271 7.55 27.56 -13.85
C ASP A 271 6.44 26.49 -13.69
N ILE A 272 5.60 26.61 -12.65
CA ILE A 272 4.43 25.74 -12.45
C ILE A 272 3.45 25.92 -13.61
N TYR A 273 3.24 27.15 -14.09
CA TYR A 273 2.38 27.42 -15.24
C TYR A 273 2.91 26.74 -16.51
N GLN A 274 4.21 26.88 -16.80
CA GLN A 274 4.85 26.23 -17.95
C GLN A 274 4.70 24.71 -17.89
N TRP A 275 4.96 24.11 -16.73
CA TRP A 275 4.76 22.68 -16.51
C TRP A 275 3.28 22.27 -16.74
N ALA A 276 2.33 22.99 -16.15
CA ALA A 276 0.91 22.68 -16.27
C ALA A 276 0.42 22.68 -17.73
N THR A 277 0.95 23.58 -18.58
CA THR A 277 0.59 23.59 -20.01
C THR A 277 1.07 22.35 -20.77
N GLN A 278 2.19 21.75 -20.38
CA GLN A 278 2.77 20.57 -21.03
C GLN A 278 2.23 19.26 -20.44
N PHE A 279 1.85 19.27 -19.16
CA PHE A 279 1.39 18.06 -18.47
C PHE A 279 0.06 17.52 -19.02
N GLY A 280 -0.78 18.37 -19.60
CA GLY A 280 -2.00 17.94 -20.30
C GLY A 280 -1.72 16.91 -21.40
N ASP A 281 -0.76 17.22 -22.29
CA ASP A 281 -0.37 16.33 -23.38
C ASP A 281 0.22 15.00 -22.85
N ARG A 282 0.96 15.05 -21.73
CA ARG A 282 1.53 13.85 -21.08
C ARG A 282 0.45 12.94 -20.53
N ILE A 283 -0.63 13.48 -19.96
CA ILE A 283 -1.78 12.69 -19.50
C ILE A 283 -2.41 11.98 -20.71
N ASP A 284 -2.64 12.71 -21.80
CA ASP A 284 -3.29 12.17 -23.00
C ASP A 284 -2.44 11.04 -23.65
N GLU A 285 -1.11 11.20 -23.69
CA GLU A 285 -0.19 10.13 -24.14
C GLU A 285 -0.28 8.86 -23.26
N THR A 286 -0.41 9.02 -21.93
CA THR A 286 -0.59 7.87 -21.04
C THR A 286 -1.97 7.22 -21.18
N GLU A 287 -2.99 8.02 -21.46
CA GLU A 287 -4.36 7.55 -21.69
C GLU A 287 -4.47 6.77 -23.00
N GLU A 288 -3.85 7.27 -24.09
CA GLU A 288 -3.83 6.60 -25.40
C GLU A 288 -3.24 5.18 -25.33
N MET A 289 -2.22 5.00 -24.48
CA MET A 289 -1.57 3.70 -24.29
C MET A 289 -2.36 2.71 -23.42
N LEU A 290 -3.18 3.19 -22.48
CA LEU A 290 -3.82 2.37 -21.45
C LEU A 290 -5.33 2.23 -21.66
N THR A 291 -6.06 3.34 -21.81
CA THR A 291 -7.53 3.37 -21.73
C THR A 291 -8.19 2.53 -22.82
N ASP A 292 -7.78 2.69 -24.08
CA ASP A 292 -8.35 1.95 -25.22
C ASP A 292 -7.67 0.59 -25.45
N ASN A 293 -6.66 0.26 -24.65
CA ASN A 293 -5.94 -0.99 -24.81
C ASN A 293 -6.81 -2.17 -24.37
N ARG A 294 -7.06 -3.09 -25.30
CA ARG A 294 -7.86 -4.30 -25.05
C ARG A 294 -7.32 -5.13 -23.89
N ILE A 295 -6.00 -5.27 -23.78
CA ILE A 295 -5.37 -6.04 -22.70
C ILE A 295 -5.64 -5.38 -21.35
N TRP A 296 -5.58 -4.05 -21.29
CA TRP A 296 -5.85 -3.29 -20.07
C TRP A 296 -7.31 -3.42 -19.64
N ILE A 297 -8.23 -3.27 -20.59
CA ILE A 297 -9.67 -3.44 -20.36
C ILE A 297 -9.97 -4.86 -19.87
N ASP A 298 -9.46 -5.90 -20.55
CA ASP A 298 -9.70 -7.30 -20.19
C ASP A 298 -9.14 -7.65 -18.79
N ARG A 299 -8.08 -6.96 -18.35
CA ARG A 299 -7.45 -7.17 -17.04
C ARG A 299 -8.05 -6.36 -15.90
N LEU A 300 -8.97 -5.43 -16.16
CA LEU A 300 -9.57 -4.58 -15.12
C LEU A 300 -11.10 -4.61 -15.09
N ARG A 301 -11.74 -4.79 -16.25
CA ARG A 301 -13.20 -4.78 -16.35
C ARG A 301 -13.79 -5.96 -15.60
N GLY A 302 -14.73 -5.69 -14.71
CA GLY A 302 -15.40 -6.73 -13.91
C GLY A 302 -14.51 -7.37 -12.82
N ILE A 303 -13.34 -6.82 -12.54
CA ILE A 303 -12.46 -7.28 -11.46
C ILE A 303 -12.64 -6.41 -10.22
N GLY A 304 -12.75 -7.04 -9.06
CA GLY A 304 -12.86 -6.37 -7.78
C GLY A 304 -14.09 -5.48 -7.67
N VAL A 305 -15.25 -5.95 -8.17
CA VAL A 305 -16.51 -5.22 -8.16
C VAL A 305 -16.97 -4.98 -6.72
N VAL A 306 -17.23 -3.73 -6.37
CA VAL A 306 -17.72 -3.35 -5.04
C VAL A 306 -19.05 -2.64 -5.17
N THR A 307 -20.08 -3.15 -4.50
CA THR A 307 -21.39 -2.49 -4.45
C THR A 307 -21.33 -1.24 -3.57
N ALA A 308 -22.19 -0.24 -3.84
CA ALA A 308 -22.25 0.97 -3.04
C ALA A 308 -22.55 0.68 -1.55
N ALA A 309 -23.40 -0.32 -1.26
CA ALA A 309 -23.72 -0.71 0.11
C ALA A 309 -22.52 -1.32 0.83
N ASP A 310 -21.79 -2.22 0.15
CA ASP A 310 -20.61 -2.85 0.73
C ASP A 310 -19.46 -1.86 0.91
N ALA A 311 -19.27 -0.93 -0.02
CA ALA A 311 -18.29 0.15 0.10
C ALA A 311 -18.51 0.97 1.38
N LEU A 312 -19.76 1.33 1.68
CA LEU A 312 -20.11 2.06 2.90
C LEU A 312 -19.92 1.21 4.16
N ASN A 313 -20.36 -0.05 4.15
CA ASN A 313 -20.22 -0.97 5.28
C ASN A 313 -18.75 -1.25 5.62
N LEU A 314 -17.89 -1.39 4.61
CA LEU A 314 -16.44 -1.57 4.75
C LEU A 314 -15.69 -0.26 5.00
N SER A 315 -16.40 0.87 5.10
CA SER A 315 -15.82 2.21 5.31
C SER A 315 -14.80 2.60 4.25
N PHE A 316 -15.01 2.17 3.00
CA PHE A 316 -14.20 2.63 1.86
C PHE A 316 -14.48 4.11 1.58
N THR A 317 -13.43 4.83 1.26
CA THR A 317 -13.46 6.27 0.97
C THR A 317 -12.64 6.60 -0.27
N GLY A 318 -12.79 7.83 -0.78
CA GLY A 318 -12.08 8.31 -1.97
C GLY A 318 -12.51 7.61 -3.24
N VAL A 319 -11.52 7.30 -4.08
CA VAL A 319 -11.71 6.66 -5.40
C VAL A 319 -12.44 5.31 -5.28
N MET A 320 -12.21 4.55 -4.21
CA MET A 320 -12.91 3.27 -3.98
C MET A 320 -14.43 3.46 -3.81
N LEU A 321 -14.84 4.54 -3.15
CA LEU A 321 -16.26 4.87 -2.93
C LEU A 321 -16.88 5.50 -4.18
N ARG A 322 -16.16 6.42 -4.83
CA ARG A 322 -16.58 7.08 -6.08
C ARG A 322 -16.70 6.10 -7.24
N GLY A 323 -15.81 5.12 -7.35
CA GLY A 323 -15.87 4.08 -8.38
C GLY A 323 -17.17 3.24 -8.30
N SER A 324 -17.70 3.04 -7.09
CA SER A 324 -18.96 2.31 -6.84
C SER A 324 -20.23 3.13 -7.05
N GLY A 325 -20.14 4.37 -7.54
CA GLY A 325 -21.30 5.20 -7.86
C GLY A 325 -21.78 6.13 -6.75
N VAL A 326 -21.04 6.26 -5.65
CA VAL A 326 -21.40 7.18 -4.55
C VAL A 326 -20.67 8.52 -4.77
N PRO A 327 -21.39 9.63 -5.04
CA PRO A 327 -20.79 10.94 -5.28
C PRO A 327 -20.38 11.60 -3.95
N TRP A 328 -19.26 11.15 -3.37
CA TRP A 328 -18.72 11.66 -2.12
C TRP A 328 -17.28 12.18 -2.27
N ASP A 329 -17.07 13.44 -1.91
CA ASP A 329 -15.76 14.10 -1.83
C ASP A 329 -15.81 15.14 -0.69
N ILE A 330 -14.86 15.09 0.23
CA ILE A 330 -14.76 16.00 1.38
C ILE A 330 -14.53 17.44 0.91
N ARG A 331 -13.81 17.65 -0.20
CA ARG A 331 -13.51 19.00 -0.72
C ARG A 331 -14.77 19.76 -1.18
N LYS A 332 -15.85 19.06 -1.50
CA LYS A 332 -17.15 19.64 -1.88
C LYS A 332 -18.17 19.61 -0.74
N SER A 333 -18.20 18.52 0.02
CA SER A 333 -19.21 18.32 1.08
C SER A 333 -18.87 19.08 2.37
N SER A 334 -17.60 19.06 2.78
CA SER A 334 -17.08 19.78 3.95
C SER A 334 -15.77 20.47 3.57
N PRO A 335 -15.87 21.55 2.78
CA PRO A 335 -14.72 22.23 2.20
C PRO A 335 -13.78 22.78 3.28
N TYR A 336 -12.49 22.82 2.95
CA TYR A 336 -11.42 23.34 3.79
C TYR A 336 -10.48 24.23 2.96
N ASP A 337 -9.67 25.04 3.65
CA ASP A 337 -8.79 26.05 3.03
C ASP A 337 -9.53 26.91 1.99
N ALA A 338 -9.13 26.84 0.71
CA ALA A 338 -9.72 27.62 -0.38
C ALA A 338 -10.49 26.77 -1.42
N TYR A 339 -10.87 25.53 -1.08
CA TYR A 339 -11.60 24.64 -2.01
C TYR A 339 -12.99 25.17 -2.40
N ASP A 340 -13.59 26.04 -1.59
CA ASP A 340 -14.87 26.72 -1.89
C ASP A 340 -14.80 27.72 -3.03
N GLN A 341 -13.62 28.27 -3.28
CA GLN A 341 -13.41 29.38 -4.23
C GLN A 341 -12.93 28.87 -5.60
N VAL A 342 -12.72 27.56 -5.74
CA VAL A 342 -12.25 26.89 -6.95
C VAL A 342 -13.34 26.00 -7.55
N GLU A 343 -13.44 26.05 -8.87
CA GLU A 343 -14.42 25.29 -9.64
C GLU A 343 -13.77 24.04 -10.22
N PHE A 344 -14.28 22.89 -9.81
CA PHE A 344 -13.86 21.58 -10.30
C PHE A 344 -15.03 20.60 -10.18
N ASP A 345 -14.97 19.56 -11.00
CA ASP A 345 -15.96 18.49 -11.05
C ASP A 345 -15.38 17.23 -10.40
N VAL A 346 -16.24 16.37 -9.85
CA VAL A 346 -15.82 15.13 -9.17
C VAL A 346 -16.22 13.94 -10.05
N PRO A 347 -15.27 13.08 -10.45
CA PRO A 347 -15.58 11.92 -11.28
C PRO A 347 -16.20 10.81 -10.44
N VAL A 348 -17.20 10.12 -10.99
CA VAL A 348 -17.94 9.05 -10.31
C VAL A 348 -18.12 7.89 -11.28
N GLY A 349 -17.74 6.69 -10.84
CA GLY A 349 -17.89 5.45 -11.60
C GLY A 349 -19.31 4.90 -11.52
N VAL A 350 -19.61 3.83 -12.26
CA VAL A 350 -20.97 3.25 -12.31
C VAL A 350 -20.96 1.79 -11.86
N ASN A 351 -19.96 1.03 -12.26
CA ASN A 351 -19.91 -0.43 -12.09
C ASN A 351 -19.20 -0.84 -10.80
N GLY A 352 -18.32 0.01 -10.26
CA GLY A 352 -17.52 -0.31 -9.07
C GLY A 352 -16.33 -1.22 -9.31
N ASP A 353 -15.91 -1.39 -10.58
CA ASP A 353 -14.77 -2.23 -10.97
C ASP A 353 -13.44 -1.47 -10.91
N CYS A 354 -12.34 -2.20 -11.16
CA CYS A 354 -11.01 -1.63 -11.19
C CYS A 354 -10.82 -0.61 -12.32
N TYR A 355 -11.52 -0.79 -13.45
CA TYR A 355 -11.44 0.09 -14.61
C TYR A 355 -12.08 1.47 -14.34
N ASP A 356 -13.27 1.52 -13.74
CA ASP A 356 -13.91 2.78 -13.36
C ASP A 356 -13.06 3.57 -12.35
N ARG A 357 -12.37 2.87 -11.42
CA ARG A 357 -11.43 3.51 -10.48
C ARG A 357 -10.21 4.08 -11.19
N TYR A 358 -9.71 3.42 -12.23
CA TYR A 358 -8.64 3.94 -13.08
C TYR A 358 -9.09 5.21 -13.80
N LEU A 359 -10.26 5.19 -14.43
CA LEU A 359 -10.84 6.37 -15.10
C LEU A 359 -11.05 7.54 -14.13
N CYS A 360 -11.56 7.26 -12.92
CA CYS A 360 -11.71 8.29 -11.89
C CYS A 360 -10.37 8.99 -11.56
N ARG A 361 -9.26 8.24 -11.48
CA ARG A 361 -7.92 8.83 -11.27
C ARG A 361 -7.44 9.64 -12.47
N MET A 362 -7.71 9.17 -13.68
CA MET A 362 -7.37 9.88 -14.91
C MET A 362 -8.10 11.22 -15.00
N GLU A 363 -9.38 11.25 -14.66
CA GLU A 363 -10.17 12.47 -14.58
C GLU A 363 -9.73 13.38 -13.42
N GLU A 364 -9.36 12.81 -12.26
CA GLU A 364 -8.81 13.58 -11.14
C GLU A 364 -7.52 14.33 -11.51
N PHE A 365 -6.65 13.78 -12.37
CA PHE A 365 -5.50 14.55 -12.90
C PHE A 365 -5.93 15.84 -13.60
N ARG A 366 -6.93 15.73 -14.49
CA ARG A 366 -7.44 16.87 -15.27
C ARG A 366 -8.09 17.91 -14.37
N GLN A 367 -8.82 17.46 -13.36
CA GLN A 367 -9.45 18.36 -12.39
C GLN A 367 -8.40 19.03 -11.48
N SER A 368 -7.36 18.31 -11.04
CA SER A 368 -6.24 18.91 -10.31
C SER A 368 -5.50 19.96 -11.14
N LEU A 369 -5.24 19.70 -12.42
CA LEU A 369 -4.69 20.70 -13.34
C LEU A 369 -5.56 21.94 -13.44
N ARG A 370 -6.88 21.77 -13.58
CA ARG A 370 -7.85 22.87 -13.61
C ARG A 370 -7.81 23.70 -12.34
N ILE A 371 -7.69 23.07 -11.17
CA ILE A 371 -7.55 23.77 -9.88
C ILE A 371 -6.22 24.54 -9.84
N ILE A 372 -5.11 23.94 -10.26
CA ILE A 372 -3.80 24.60 -10.29
C ILE A 372 -3.85 25.87 -11.15
N HIS A 373 -4.41 25.82 -12.36
CA HIS A 373 -4.58 27.01 -13.20
C HIS A 373 -5.41 28.12 -12.52
N GLN A 374 -6.48 27.74 -11.81
CA GLN A 374 -7.30 28.72 -11.08
C GLN A 374 -6.55 29.33 -9.89
N CYS A 375 -5.79 28.52 -9.14
CA CYS A 375 -4.97 28.98 -8.02
C CYS A 375 -3.89 29.95 -8.49
N LEU A 376 -3.22 29.68 -9.62
CA LEU A 376 -2.22 30.58 -10.19
C LEU A 376 -2.83 31.95 -10.56
N ASN A 377 -4.03 31.96 -11.16
CA ASN A 377 -4.71 33.19 -11.57
C ASN A 377 -5.28 34.01 -10.40
N LYS A 378 -5.69 33.34 -9.31
CA LYS A 378 -6.37 33.95 -8.17
C LYS A 378 -5.47 34.16 -6.94
N MET A 379 -4.17 33.91 -7.04
CA MET A 379 -3.25 33.97 -5.90
C MET A 379 -3.21 35.39 -5.26
N PRO A 380 -3.64 35.57 -4.01
CA PRO A 380 -3.60 36.87 -3.36
C PRO A 380 -2.20 37.19 -2.82
N ALA A 381 -1.89 38.48 -2.72
CA ALA A 381 -0.77 38.97 -1.91
C ALA A 381 -1.16 38.93 -0.42
N GLY A 382 -0.19 38.73 0.47
CA GLY A 382 -0.43 38.75 1.91
C GLY A 382 0.58 37.94 2.71
N PRO A 383 0.42 37.89 4.04
CA PRO A 383 1.24 37.04 4.90
C PRO A 383 0.92 35.55 4.66
N VAL A 384 1.94 34.70 4.81
CA VAL A 384 1.85 33.24 4.62
C VAL A 384 1.66 32.51 5.95
N ARG A 385 1.72 33.25 7.05
CA ARG A 385 1.72 32.74 8.42
C ARG A 385 0.77 33.59 9.24
N VAL A 386 0.16 32.99 10.25
CA VAL A 386 -0.65 33.72 11.23
C VAL A 386 0.24 34.75 11.94
N GLU A 387 -0.25 35.98 12.11
CA GLU A 387 0.51 37.09 12.69
C GLU A 387 0.73 36.96 14.21
N ASP A 388 0.02 36.04 14.87
CA ASP A 388 0.24 35.72 16.28
C ASP A 388 1.54 34.93 16.49
N TYR A 389 2.55 35.64 17.03
CA TYR A 389 3.86 35.09 17.35
C TYR A 389 3.87 34.08 18.50
N LYS A 390 2.73 33.85 19.17
CA LYS A 390 2.59 32.77 20.15
C LYS A 390 2.39 31.40 19.52
N VAL A 391 1.93 31.36 18.27
CA VAL A 391 1.71 30.11 17.52
C VAL A 391 2.76 29.97 16.42
N SER A 392 2.93 31.00 15.61
CA SER A 392 3.87 30.99 14.49
C SER A 392 5.17 31.71 14.86
N PRO A 393 6.37 31.15 14.57
CA PRO A 393 7.60 31.89 14.86
C PRO A 393 7.72 33.19 14.04
N PRO A 394 8.24 34.27 14.64
CA PRO A 394 8.39 35.56 13.95
C PRO A 394 9.43 35.51 12.82
N PRO A 395 9.41 36.48 11.89
CA PRO A 395 10.43 36.57 10.84
C PRO A 395 11.81 36.86 11.45
N ARG A 396 12.87 36.37 10.77
CA ARG A 396 14.25 36.47 11.29
C ARG A 396 14.76 37.90 11.43
N THR A 397 14.23 38.84 10.65
CA THR A 397 14.52 40.27 10.76
C THR A 397 13.98 40.81 12.09
N ALA A 398 12.67 40.65 12.33
CA ALA A 398 12.03 41.08 13.58
C ALA A 398 12.61 40.40 14.83
N MET A 399 12.96 39.11 14.74
CA MET A 399 13.59 38.37 15.84
C MET A 399 14.94 38.97 16.29
N LYS A 400 15.71 39.57 15.37
CA LYS A 400 17.03 40.15 15.68
C LYS A 400 16.93 41.57 16.24
N GLU A 401 15.86 42.29 15.92
CA GLU A 401 15.67 43.69 16.32
C GLU A 401 14.78 43.82 17.57
N ASN A 402 13.69 43.04 17.64
CA ASN A 402 12.68 43.14 18.70
C ASN A 402 12.89 42.09 19.78
N MET A 403 12.93 42.54 21.05
CA MET A 403 13.08 41.65 22.21
C MET A 403 11.92 40.66 22.35
N GLU A 404 10.68 41.09 22.14
CA GLU A 404 9.49 40.22 22.26
C GLU A 404 9.51 39.10 21.23
N ALA A 405 9.88 39.40 19.98
CA ALA A 405 10.01 38.42 18.92
C ALA A 405 11.09 37.37 19.25
N LEU A 406 12.20 37.79 19.86
CA LEU A 406 13.24 36.87 20.33
C LEU A 406 12.74 35.95 21.45
N ILE A 407 11.98 36.49 22.41
CA ILE A 407 11.38 35.70 23.50
C ILE A 407 10.42 34.64 22.92
N HIS A 408 9.52 35.05 22.02
CA HIS A 408 8.58 34.13 21.37
C HIS A 408 9.28 33.05 20.56
N HIS A 409 10.30 33.42 19.77
CA HIS A 409 11.11 32.46 19.04
C HIS A 409 11.78 31.44 19.99
N PHE A 410 12.38 31.91 21.08
CA PHE A 410 13.04 31.04 22.06
C PHE A 410 12.05 30.07 22.72
N LEU A 411 10.88 30.54 23.17
CA LEU A 411 9.87 29.71 23.82
C LEU A 411 9.25 28.68 22.85
N LEU A 412 8.93 29.08 21.62
CA LEU A 412 8.33 28.19 20.61
C LEU A 412 9.21 27.00 20.25
N TYR A 413 10.53 27.19 20.15
CA TYR A 413 11.44 26.10 19.78
C TYR A 413 11.94 25.27 20.96
N THR A 414 11.91 25.81 22.18
CA THR A 414 12.31 25.07 23.38
C THR A 414 11.17 24.31 24.02
N LYS A 415 10.05 25.00 24.27
CA LYS A 415 8.85 24.46 24.90
C LYS A 415 7.81 24.02 23.87
N GLY A 416 7.47 24.92 22.93
CA GLY A 416 6.34 24.76 22.03
C GLY A 416 5.17 25.67 22.41
N TYR A 417 4.13 25.69 21.59
CA TYR A 417 2.87 26.34 21.92
C TYR A 417 1.95 25.37 22.66
N ALA A 418 1.27 25.86 23.69
CA ALA A 418 0.25 25.09 24.40
C ALA A 418 -1.06 25.12 23.62
N VAL A 419 -1.66 23.96 23.40
CA VAL A 419 -2.94 23.82 22.71
C VAL A 419 -4.04 23.68 23.78
N PRO A 420 -5.19 24.38 23.66
CA PRO A 420 -6.29 24.24 24.60
C PRO A 420 -6.71 22.78 24.83
N PRO A 421 -7.18 22.41 26.04
CA PRO A 421 -7.68 21.07 26.30
C PRO A 421 -8.94 20.81 25.47
N GLY A 422 -8.97 19.68 24.78
CA GLY A 422 -10.06 19.32 23.87
C GLY A 422 -9.69 18.18 22.94
N ASP A 423 -10.70 17.64 22.26
CA ASP A 423 -10.57 16.59 21.26
C ASP A 423 -11.13 17.06 19.92
N THR A 424 -10.43 16.70 18.83
CA THR A 424 -10.90 16.99 17.47
C THR A 424 -10.64 15.81 16.55
N TYR A 425 -11.58 15.58 15.63
CA TYR A 425 -11.38 14.76 14.46
C TYR A 425 -11.46 15.67 13.23
N SER A 426 -10.36 15.81 12.50
CA SER A 426 -10.34 16.50 11.22
C SER A 426 -10.02 15.51 10.12
N ALA A 427 -10.83 15.52 9.07
CA ALA A 427 -10.64 14.73 7.89
C ALA A 427 -10.40 15.64 6.68
N ILE A 428 -9.55 15.16 5.77
CA ILE A 428 -9.32 15.76 4.45
C ILE A 428 -9.47 14.69 3.38
N GLU A 429 -9.68 15.13 2.13
CA GLU A 429 -9.62 14.25 0.98
C GLU A 429 -8.15 14.09 0.55
N ALA A 430 -7.44 13.12 1.11
CA ALA A 430 -6.15 12.71 0.53
C ALA A 430 -6.39 12.05 -0.84
N PRO A 431 -5.37 11.92 -1.72
CA PRO A 431 -5.56 11.30 -3.04
C PRO A 431 -5.95 9.82 -2.95
N LYS A 432 -5.62 9.16 -1.82
CA LYS A 432 -6.04 7.80 -1.50
C LYS A 432 -7.48 7.72 -0.99
N GLY A 433 -8.03 8.81 -0.48
CA GLY A 433 -9.36 8.91 0.13
C GLY A 433 -9.37 9.70 1.43
N GLU A 434 -10.38 9.48 2.26
CA GLU A 434 -10.52 10.20 3.52
C GLU A 434 -9.37 9.85 4.48
N MET A 435 -8.49 10.82 4.71
CA MET A 435 -7.48 10.76 5.76
C MET A 435 -7.93 11.60 6.93
N GLY A 436 -8.05 10.95 8.09
CA GLY A 436 -8.48 11.59 9.33
C GLY A 436 -7.41 11.57 10.40
N VAL A 437 -7.31 12.63 11.18
CA VAL A 437 -6.49 12.69 12.38
C VAL A 437 -7.38 13.06 13.57
N TYR A 438 -7.35 12.20 14.58
CA TYR A 438 -7.99 12.40 15.87
C TYR A 438 -6.92 12.82 16.89
N VAL A 439 -6.99 14.07 17.36
CA VAL A 439 -6.06 14.62 18.34
C VAL A 439 -6.79 14.89 19.64
N VAL A 440 -6.22 14.44 20.75
CA VAL A 440 -6.64 14.78 22.11
C VAL A 440 -5.54 15.63 22.75
N SER A 441 -5.91 16.81 23.22
CA SER A 441 -5.06 17.74 23.96
C SER A 441 -5.51 17.80 25.42
N ASP A 442 -4.55 17.77 26.35
CA ASP A 442 -4.74 17.95 27.78
C ASP A 442 -4.48 19.39 28.25
N GLY A 443 -4.25 20.32 27.32
CA GLY A 443 -3.84 21.69 27.62
C GLY A 443 -2.32 21.90 27.60
N SER A 444 -1.53 20.84 27.37
CA SER A 444 -0.08 20.92 27.32
C SER A 444 0.46 21.23 25.91
N GLU A 445 1.79 21.38 25.81
CA GLU A 445 2.53 21.61 24.54
C GLU A 445 2.70 20.32 23.71
N ARG A 446 2.29 19.18 24.26
CA ARG A 446 2.41 17.85 23.64
C ARG A 446 1.00 17.28 23.45
N PRO A 447 0.73 16.58 22.35
CA PRO A 447 -0.55 15.92 22.20
C PRO A 447 -0.63 14.76 23.19
N TYR A 448 -1.74 14.70 23.94
CA TYR A 448 -1.98 13.59 24.87
C TYR A 448 -2.16 12.27 24.12
N ARG A 449 -2.90 12.32 23.02
CA ARG A 449 -3.09 11.18 22.12
C ARG A 449 -3.31 11.66 20.70
N VAL A 450 -2.66 10.97 19.76
CA VAL A 450 -2.88 11.15 18.32
C VAL A 450 -3.28 9.80 17.75
N HIS A 451 -4.42 9.73 17.08
CA HIS A 451 -4.83 8.56 16.33
C HIS A 451 -5.10 8.94 14.88
N ILE A 452 -4.56 8.15 13.94
CA ILE A 452 -4.63 8.49 12.52
C ILE A 452 -5.45 7.44 11.79
N ARG A 453 -6.59 7.87 11.23
CA ARG A 453 -7.40 7.08 10.31
C ARG A 453 -6.75 7.11 8.92
N ALA A 454 -6.12 6.00 8.54
CA ALA A 454 -5.59 5.80 7.20
C ALA A 454 -6.66 5.22 6.26
N PRO A 455 -6.88 5.78 5.06
CA PRO A 455 -7.86 5.24 4.10
C PRO A 455 -7.48 3.82 3.66
N GLY A 456 -6.20 3.60 3.35
CA GLY A 456 -5.71 2.29 2.92
C GLY A 456 -5.95 1.18 3.96
N PHE A 457 -6.03 1.49 5.26
CA PHE A 457 -6.23 0.46 6.28
C PHE A 457 -7.63 -0.14 6.19
N ALA A 458 -8.64 0.70 5.91
CA ALA A 458 -9.99 0.23 5.62
C ALA A 458 -10.03 -0.54 4.29
N HIS A 459 -9.36 -0.03 3.25
CA HIS A 459 -9.28 -0.71 1.94
C HIS A 459 -8.70 -2.12 2.06
N LEU A 460 -7.56 -2.27 2.75
CA LEU A 460 -6.92 -3.56 2.96
C LEU A 460 -7.74 -4.48 3.90
N GLY A 461 -8.45 -3.91 4.87
CA GLY A 461 -9.39 -4.67 5.72
C GLY A 461 -10.53 -5.28 4.91
N GLY A 462 -10.96 -4.63 3.84
CA GLY A 462 -11.96 -5.15 2.90
C GLY A 462 -11.40 -6.04 1.79
N PHE A 463 -10.09 -6.28 1.74
CA PHE A 463 -9.44 -7.03 0.64
C PHE A 463 -10.01 -8.45 0.46
N ASP A 464 -10.27 -9.16 1.56
CA ASP A 464 -10.86 -10.51 1.52
C ASP A 464 -12.26 -10.51 0.87
N ALA A 465 -13.08 -9.49 1.12
CA ALA A 465 -14.40 -9.39 0.52
C ALA A 465 -14.33 -9.11 -0.99
N VAL A 466 -13.36 -8.29 -1.41
CA VAL A 466 -13.19 -7.88 -2.81
C VAL A 466 -12.55 -8.97 -3.66
N CYS A 467 -11.63 -9.77 -3.10
CA CYS A 467 -10.88 -10.78 -3.87
C CYS A 467 -11.53 -12.17 -3.90
N LYS A 468 -12.61 -12.42 -3.17
CA LYS A 468 -13.31 -13.71 -3.17
C LYS A 468 -13.85 -14.06 -4.56
N GLY A 469 -13.54 -15.26 -5.02
CA GLY A 469 -13.97 -15.76 -6.33
C GLY A 469 -13.18 -15.22 -7.52
N HIS A 470 -12.17 -14.38 -7.28
CA HIS A 470 -11.25 -13.92 -8.32
C HIS A 470 -10.03 -14.84 -8.44
N LEU A 471 -9.35 -14.74 -9.58
CA LEU A 471 -8.11 -15.47 -9.83
C LEU A 471 -6.92 -14.81 -9.10
N LEU A 472 -5.86 -15.57 -8.89
CA LEU A 472 -4.62 -15.08 -8.27
C LEU A 472 -4.03 -13.85 -9.00
N ALA A 473 -4.09 -13.84 -10.33
CA ALA A 473 -3.60 -12.72 -11.13
C ALA A 473 -4.43 -11.44 -10.95
N ASP A 474 -5.71 -11.57 -10.63
CA ASP A 474 -6.62 -10.43 -10.46
C ASP A 474 -6.45 -9.77 -9.10
N ALA A 475 -6.02 -10.54 -8.08
CA ALA A 475 -5.66 -9.99 -6.79
C ALA A 475 -4.56 -8.92 -6.89
N VAL A 476 -3.59 -9.08 -7.79
CA VAL A 476 -2.55 -8.08 -8.06
C VAL A 476 -3.16 -6.79 -8.62
N ALA A 477 -4.12 -6.89 -9.53
CA ALA A 477 -4.82 -5.72 -10.05
C ALA A 477 -5.61 -5.00 -8.94
N VAL A 478 -6.31 -5.76 -8.08
CA VAL A 478 -7.04 -5.21 -6.94
C VAL A 478 -6.10 -4.47 -5.98
N ILE A 479 -4.93 -5.03 -5.65
CA ILE A 479 -3.90 -4.38 -4.81
C ILE A 479 -3.51 -3.02 -5.39
N GLY A 480 -3.19 -2.98 -6.69
CA GLY A 480 -2.81 -1.73 -7.36
C GLY A 480 -3.95 -0.71 -7.37
N THR A 481 -5.20 -1.14 -7.56
CA THR A 481 -6.34 -0.21 -7.53
C THR A 481 -6.70 0.32 -6.14
N MET A 482 -6.33 -0.36 -5.06
CA MET A 482 -6.51 0.14 -3.69
C MET A 482 -5.42 1.13 -3.28
N ASP A 483 -4.36 1.30 -4.09
CA ASP A 483 -3.28 2.27 -3.90
C ASP A 483 -2.63 2.20 -2.49
N LEU A 484 -2.18 0.99 -2.15
CA LEU A 484 -1.69 0.65 -0.82
C LEU A 484 -0.27 1.16 -0.57
N VAL A 485 -0.12 2.02 0.45
CA VAL A 485 1.18 2.44 0.98
C VAL A 485 1.33 1.99 2.42
N PHE A 486 2.27 1.08 2.68
CA PHE A 486 2.38 0.38 3.97
C PHE A 486 2.85 1.25 5.15
N GLY A 487 3.37 2.44 4.89
CA GLY A 487 3.65 3.46 5.91
C GLY A 487 2.39 3.87 6.70
N MET A 488 1.22 3.77 6.06
CA MET A 488 -0.08 4.03 6.69
C MET A 488 -0.74 2.78 7.28
N LEU A 489 -0.52 1.61 6.68
CA LEU A 489 -1.27 0.36 6.94
C LEU A 489 -0.80 -0.41 8.17
N SER A 490 0.44 -0.18 8.60
CA SER A 490 1.08 -0.96 9.66
C SER A 490 0.69 -0.51 11.07
N ARG A 491 -0.54 -0.08 11.30
CA ARG A 491 -0.99 0.48 12.59
C ARG A 491 -2.04 -0.38 13.31
N PRO A 492 -1.66 -1.45 14.00
CA PRO A 492 -2.58 -2.10 14.92
C PRO A 492 -2.61 -1.33 16.24
N SER A 493 -3.43 -0.27 16.34
CA SER A 493 -3.98 0.09 17.64
C SER A 493 -5.17 -0.84 17.91
N PHE A 494 -4.88 -2.10 18.22
CA PHE A 494 -5.85 -2.97 18.88
C PHE A 494 -6.03 -2.42 20.30
N THR A 495 -6.81 -1.34 20.45
CA THR A 495 -7.39 -0.99 21.75
C THR A 495 -8.66 -1.83 21.93
N PRO A 496 -8.71 -2.77 22.89
CA PRO A 496 -9.86 -3.62 23.12
C PRO A 496 -10.93 -2.86 23.94
N LEU A 497 -11.39 -1.71 23.43
CA LEU A 497 -12.35 -0.86 24.14
C LEU A 497 -13.57 -0.44 23.30
N PHE A 498 -13.58 -0.66 21.99
CA PHE A 498 -14.71 -0.28 21.13
C PHE A 498 -15.64 -1.44 20.67
N CYS A 499 -15.35 -2.69 21.04
CA CYS A 499 -16.16 -3.87 20.69
C CYS A 499 -16.92 -4.51 21.88
N ARG A 500 -17.16 -3.74 22.95
CA ARG A 500 -18.12 -4.10 24.02
C ARG A 500 -19.01 -2.90 24.30
N ASN A 501 -19.94 -2.60 23.40
CA ASN A 501 -21.25 -1.95 23.67
C ASN A 501 -21.93 -1.55 22.35
N ALA A 502 -22.11 -2.50 21.44
CA ALA A 502 -23.09 -2.38 20.36
C ALA A 502 -24.28 -3.29 20.68
N ASN A 503 -24.97 -2.96 21.77
CA ASN A 503 -26.33 -3.40 22.09
C ASN A 503 -27.03 -2.23 22.78
N PHE A 504 -27.11 -1.10 22.07
CA PHE A 504 -28.02 -0.01 22.40
C PHE A 504 -29.24 -0.10 21.48
N SER A 505 -30.05 -1.13 21.70
CA SER A 505 -31.41 -1.21 21.16
C SER A 505 -32.39 -0.80 22.24
N SER A 506 -33.16 0.25 21.92
CA SER A 506 -34.51 0.52 22.40
C SER A 506 -34.84 0.19 23.86
N ARG A 507 -34.90 1.21 24.72
CA ARG A 507 -35.97 1.31 25.73
C ARG A 507 -36.18 2.78 26.13
N ARG A 508 -37.23 3.36 25.54
CA ARG A 508 -37.89 4.56 26.07
C ARG A 508 -38.49 4.22 27.45
N GLY A 509 -38.35 5.16 28.38
CA GLY A 509 -39.33 5.46 29.41
C GLY A 509 -39.39 4.54 30.62
N ARG A 510 -38.90 5.03 31.78
CA ARG A 510 -39.72 5.27 32.98
C ARG A 510 -38.87 5.80 34.14
N GLN A 511 -39.38 6.89 34.69
CA GLN A 511 -39.41 7.30 36.10
C GLN A 511 -38.13 7.33 36.94
N VAL A 512 -37.80 8.56 37.28
CA VAL A 512 -37.31 9.02 38.59
C VAL A 512 -38.02 8.28 39.73
N GLU A 513 -37.26 7.64 40.63
CA GLU A 513 -37.64 7.47 42.04
C GLU A 513 -36.41 7.22 42.92
N ARG A 514 -36.40 7.92 44.06
CA ARG A 514 -35.41 7.85 45.14
C ARG A 514 -35.68 6.63 46.03
N CYS A 515 -34.62 6.04 46.61
CA CYS A 515 -34.55 5.46 47.97
C CYS A 515 -33.07 5.08 48.23
N GLY A 516 -32.36 5.72 49.18
CA GLY A 516 -32.20 5.22 50.56
C GLY A 516 -31.20 4.05 50.59
N GLY A 517 -29.90 4.25 50.87
CA GLY A 517 -29.36 4.47 52.22
C GLY A 517 -29.25 3.13 52.96
N ILE A 518 -28.02 2.64 53.22
CA ILE A 518 -27.57 1.83 54.40
C ILE A 518 -26.20 1.17 54.12
N ASP A 519 -25.25 1.57 54.96
CA ASP A 519 -24.14 0.84 55.60
C ASP A 519 -22.86 0.42 54.86
N CYS A 520 -21.84 1.25 55.07
CA CYS A 520 -20.45 0.86 55.24
C CYS A 520 -20.30 -0.12 56.41
N ILE A 521 -19.84 -1.35 56.15
CA ILE A 521 -19.23 -2.20 57.19
C ILE A 521 -17.85 -2.65 56.72
N SER A 522 -16.88 -2.19 57.51
CA SER A 522 -15.48 -2.57 57.59
C SER A 522 -15.23 -4.07 57.70
N LYS A 523 -14.27 -4.59 56.92
CA LYS A 523 -13.40 -5.68 57.36
C LYS A 523 -11.94 -5.35 57.04
N GLN A 524 -11.25 -4.87 58.07
CA GLN A 524 -9.80 -4.82 58.17
C GLN A 524 -9.22 -6.23 58.41
N ASN A 525 -7.97 -6.37 57.98
CA ASN A 525 -6.93 -7.31 58.41
C ASN A 525 -6.91 -8.71 57.79
N ARG A 526 -5.95 -8.90 56.87
CA ARG A 526 -4.72 -9.69 57.13
C ARG A 526 -3.67 -9.41 56.04
N TYR A 527 -2.61 -8.70 56.41
CA TYR A 527 -1.26 -8.93 55.89
C TYR A 527 -0.49 -9.74 56.94
N PRO A 528 0.47 -10.57 56.53
CA PRO A 528 1.84 -10.10 56.71
C PRO A 528 2.73 -10.35 55.48
N ALA A 529 3.70 -9.45 55.34
CA ALA A 529 4.82 -9.51 54.40
C ALA A 529 5.72 -10.72 54.64
N ILE A 530 6.42 -11.18 53.59
CA ILE A 530 7.79 -11.69 53.64
C ILE A 530 8.43 -11.50 52.25
N GLN A 531 9.45 -10.65 52.24
CA GLN A 531 10.54 -10.65 51.25
C GLN A 531 11.17 -12.04 51.20
N LYS A 532 11.32 -12.62 50.00
CA LYS A 532 12.43 -13.50 49.56
C LYS A 532 11.97 -14.22 48.29
N ASN A 533 12.52 -13.82 47.15
CA ASN A 533 12.96 -14.68 46.04
C ASN A 533 13.35 -13.85 44.81
N THR A 534 14.20 -12.86 45.02
CA THR A 534 15.17 -12.39 44.01
C THR A 534 16.37 -13.34 44.04
N ALA A 535 16.25 -14.50 43.39
CA ALA A 535 17.37 -15.38 42.99
C ALA A 535 16.80 -16.71 42.45
N LYS A 536 16.31 -16.71 41.20
CA LYS A 536 16.18 -17.92 40.34
C LYS A 536 15.60 -17.55 38.98
N LEU A 537 16.21 -16.60 38.28
CA LEU A 537 16.08 -16.47 36.82
C LEU A 537 17.33 -15.84 36.18
N THR A 538 18.47 -15.96 36.85
CA THR A 538 19.79 -15.48 36.44
C THR A 538 20.71 -16.62 36.05
N TYR A 539 20.21 -17.65 35.36
CA TYR A 539 21.05 -18.68 34.71
C TYR A 539 20.32 -19.27 33.50
N ARG A 540 20.01 -18.41 32.51
CA ARG A 540 19.75 -18.82 31.11
C ARG A 540 19.78 -17.69 30.07
N PHE A 541 20.16 -16.47 30.47
CA PHE A 541 20.35 -15.32 29.58
C PHE A 541 21.84 -14.95 29.35
N GLY A 542 22.77 -15.80 29.78
CA GLY A 542 24.22 -15.53 29.75
C GLY A 542 24.96 -15.92 28.46
N VAL A 543 24.28 -16.38 27.41
CA VAL A 543 24.95 -16.85 26.17
C VAL A 543 24.58 -16.00 24.93
N ILE A 544 23.56 -15.15 25.02
CA ILE A 544 23.14 -14.32 23.87
C ILE A 544 23.78 -12.91 23.93
N HIS A 545 24.31 -12.52 25.09
CA HIS A 545 24.87 -11.18 25.30
C HIS A 545 26.35 -11.02 24.87
N PHE A 546 27.01 -12.10 24.45
CA PHE A 546 28.41 -12.07 24.00
C PHE A 546 28.56 -12.03 22.48
N VAL A 547 27.51 -12.37 21.72
CA VAL A 547 27.53 -12.35 20.24
C VAL A 547 27.06 -11.00 19.68
N LEU A 548 26.31 -10.22 20.46
CA LEU A 548 25.77 -8.93 20.05
C LEU A 548 26.70 -7.72 20.33
N TRP A 549 27.80 -7.91 21.07
CA TRP A 549 28.80 -6.85 21.27
C TRP A 549 29.83 -6.81 20.12
N ASP A 550 30.23 -7.95 19.55
CA ASP A 550 31.19 -8.00 18.43
C ASP A 550 30.64 -7.47 17.09
N VAL A 551 29.32 -7.39 16.94
CA VAL A 551 28.68 -6.78 15.75
C VAL A 551 28.55 -5.26 15.91
N TYR A 552 28.44 -4.76 17.15
CA TYR A 552 28.27 -3.33 17.43
C TYR A 552 29.58 -2.53 17.33
N GLN A 553 30.74 -3.20 17.41
CA GLN A 553 32.07 -2.57 17.23
C GLN A 553 32.52 -2.47 15.76
N LYS A 554 31.85 -3.16 14.82
CA LYS A 554 32.19 -3.12 13.38
C LYS A 554 31.42 -2.09 12.56
N TRP A 555 30.45 -1.40 13.16
CA TRP A 555 29.65 -0.37 12.49
C TRP A 555 30.05 1.07 12.89
N THR A 556 30.93 1.25 13.87
CA THR A 556 31.42 2.57 14.29
C THR A 556 32.60 3.11 13.46
N ASP A 557 33.09 2.36 12.46
CA ASP A 557 34.28 2.71 11.68
C ASP A 557 34.01 3.13 10.21
N CYS A 558 32.75 3.37 9.81
CA CYS A 558 32.41 3.77 8.42
C CYS A 558 31.80 5.17 8.21
N ASP A 559 31.62 5.99 9.26
CA ASP A 559 31.14 7.38 9.13
C ASP A 559 32.28 8.41 9.20
N TYR A 560 33.31 8.21 8.39
CA TYR A 560 34.35 9.21 8.09
C TYR A 560 34.42 9.44 6.58
N PHE A 561 33.44 10.14 6.01
CA PHE A 561 33.59 10.95 4.78
C PHE A 561 32.39 11.89 4.65
N ALA A 562 32.39 12.96 5.46
CA ALA A 562 31.53 14.12 5.29
C ALA A 562 32.35 15.39 5.56
N SER A 563 33.18 15.78 4.59
CA SER A 563 33.73 17.12 4.44
C SER A 563 34.36 17.30 3.05
N ALA A 564 33.55 17.71 2.07
CA ALA A 564 33.94 18.49 0.89
C ALA A 564 32.67 19.06 0.25
#